data_AF-A0ABD2QLI1-F1
#
_entry.id   AF-A0ABD2QLI1-F1
#
_cell.length_a   1.000
_cell.length_b   1.000
_cell.length_c   1.000
_cell.angle_alpha   90.00
_cell.angle_beta   90.00
_cell.angle_gamma   90.00
#
_symmetry.space_group_name_H-M   'P 1'
#
loop_
_entity.id
_entity.type
_entity.pdbx_description
1 polymer ?
#
loop_
_entity_poly.entity_id
_entity_poly.type
_entity_poly.pdbx_seq_one_letter_code
_entity_poly.pdbx_strand_id
1 'polypeptide(L)'
;MKEHPSKQMEEIEQLLSDYYVKCSNLQILDVHLYSFEHRLKNLPLPKWGGVPRGSELDFIFGQPFNPAFEKYFYSFTKEEKELSKQMMSLWRNFAYTG
;
A
#
# COMPACT_ATOMS: atom_id res chain seq x y z
N MET A 1 30.78 -11.44 -6.46
CA MET A 1 30.04 -10.17 -6.54
C MET A 1 29.00 -10.21 -5.42
N LYS A 2 29.23 -9.54 -4.28
CA LYS A 2 28.31 -9.62 -3.14
C LYS A 2 27.09 -8.73 -3.45
N GLU A 3 25.89 -9.28 -3.35
CA GLU A 3 24.67 -8.52 -3.57
C GLU A 3 24.51 -7.40 -2.54
N HIS A 4 23.87 -6.31 -2.94
CA HIS A 4 23.62 -5.15 -2.09
C HIS A 4 22.66 -5.57 -0.96
N PRO A 5 22.94 -5.21 0.32
CA PRO A 5 22.17 -5.70 1.47
C PRO A 5 20.67 -5.40 1.44
N SER A 6 20.23 -4.44 0.62
CA SER A 6 18.81 -4.16 0.38
C SER A 6 18.07 -5.31 -0.29
N LYS A 7 18.72 -6.04 -1.20
CA LYS A 7 18.08 -7.11 -1.98
C LYS A 7 17.75 -8.33 -1.10
N GLN A 8 18.66 -8.66 -0.18
CA GLN A 8 18.44 -9.74 0.78
C GLN A 8 17.28 -9.43 1.74
N MET A 9 17.12 -8.17 2.14
CA MET A 9 16.00 -7.76 3.00
C MET A 9 14.67 -7.78 2.25
N GLU A 10 14.66 -7.35 0.98
CA GLU A 10 13.48 -7.40 0.11
C GLU A 10 12.98 -8.84 -0.11
N GLU A 11 13.90 -9.79 -0.36
CA GLU A 11 13.58 -11.21 -0.50
C GLU A 11 12.99 -11.81 0.80
N ILE A 12 13.52 -11.43 1.96
CA ILE A 12 12.99 -11.87 3.27
C ILE A 12 11.62 -11.27 3.53
N GLU A 13 11.40 -9.98 3.25
CA GLU A 13 10.10 -9.32 3.41
C GLU A 13 9.03 -9.96 2.51
N GLN A 14 9.40 -10.31 1.28
CA GLN A 14 8.51 -10.97 0.33
C GLN A 14 8.15 -12.39 0.77
N LEU A 15 9.14 -13.18 1.24
CA LEU A 15 8.91 -14.53 1.76
C LEU A 15 7.97 -14.52 2.97
N LEU A 16 8.18 -13.59 3.92
CA LEU A 16 7.31 -13.45 5.09
C LEU A 16 5.90 -13.05 4.67
N SER A 17 5.75 -12.14 3.70
CA SER A 17 4.44 -11.75 3.16
C SER A 17 3.70 -12.93 2.52
N ASP A 18 4.39 -13.71 1.67
CA ASP A 18 3.81 -14.88 1.01
C ASP A 18 3.38 -15.96 2.02
N TYR A 19 4.17 -16.15 3.09
CA TYR A 19 3.88 -17.10 4.16
C TYR A 19 2.67 -16.69 5.01
N TYR A 20 2.57 -15.42 5.41
CA TYR A 20 1.53 -14.96 6.35
C TYR A 20 0.21 -14.55 5.69
N VAL A 21 0.22 -14.15 4.41
CA VAL A 21 -0.96 -13.53 3.77
C VAL A 21 -1.45 -14.31 2.55
N LYS A 22 -0.54 -14.90 1.77
CA LYS A 22 -0.85 -15.38 0.42
C LYS A 22 -1.17 -16.89 0.37
N CYS A 23 -0.56 -17.68 1.25
CA CYS A 23 -0.82 -19.12 1.36
C CYS A 23 -1.87 -19.43 2.43
N SER A 24 -3.13 -19.22 2.10
CA SER A 24 -4.28 -19.85 2.77
C SER A 24 -5.26 -20.32 1.70
N ASN A 25 -5.92 -21.46 1.92
CA ASN A 25 -6.76 -22.15 0.92
C ASN A 25 -7.89 -21.26 0.35
N LEU A 26 -7.56 -20.45 -0.67
CA LEU A 26 -8.44 -19.52 -1.39
C LEU A 26 -9.53 -20.22 -2.23
N GLN A 27 -9.50 -21.54 -2.34
CA GLN A 27 -10.34 -22.29 -3.28
C GLN A 27 -11.80 -22.48 -2.85
N ILE A 28 -12.17 -22.07 -1.61
CA ILE A 28 -13.50 -22.32 -1.02
C ILE A 28 -14.27 -20.99 -0.77
N LEU A 29 -13.65 -19.83 -0.99
CA LEU A 29 -14.21 -18.52 -0.68
C LEU A 29 -14.12 -17.60 -1.90
N ASP A 30 -15.12 -16.72 -2.07
CA ASP A 30 -15.04 -15.61 -3.01
C ASP A 30 -14.16 -14.51 -2.40
N VAL A 31 -12.88 -14.53 -2.76
CA VAL A 31 -11.83 -13.68 -2.16
C VAL A 31 -11.30 -12.72 -3.21
N HIS A 32 -11.37 -11.43 -2.89
CA HIS A 32 -10.72 -10.36 -3.64
C HIS A 32 -9.38 -10.03 -2.99
N LEU A 33 -8.29 -10.11 -3.75
CA LEU A 33 -6.93 -9.83 -3.27
C LEU A 33 -6.30 -8.72 -4.11
N TYR A 34 -5.59 -7.79 -3.46
CA TYR A 34 -4.79 -6.77 -4.15
C TYR A 34 -3.38 -6.64 -3.55
N SER A 35 -2.43 -6.22 -4.39
CA SER A 35 -1.08 -5.80 -3.99
C SER A 35 -0.99 -4.29 -4.12
N PHE A 36 -0.55 -3.59 -3.07
CA PHE A 36 -0.36 -2.14 -3.10
C PHE A 36 1.13 -1.82 -3.25
N GLU A 37 1.48 -1.26 -4.41
CA GLU A 37 2.89 -1.08 -4.83
C GLU A 37 3.24 0.39 -5.09
N HIS A 38 2.31 1.32 -4.78
CA HIS A 38 2.54 2.74 -4.98
C HIS A 38 3.33 3.35 -3.83
N ARG A 39 4.59 3.75 -4.09
CA ARG A 39 5.37 4.56 -3.14
C ARG A 39 4.99 6.03 -3.25
N LEU A 40 4.63 6.63 -2.11
CA LEU A 40 4.33 8.06 -2.04
C LEU A 40 5.51 8.91 -2.54
N LYS A 41 5.20 9.87 -3.42
CA LYS A 41 6.22 10.73 -4.07
C LYS A 41 6.92 11.66 -3.08
N ASN A 42 6.19 12.19 -2.09
CA ASN A 42 6.69 13.16 -1.11
C ASN A 42 6.96 12.54 0.27
N LEU A 43 7.15 11.22 0.32
CA LEU A 43 7.46 10.52 1.56
C LEU A 43 8.85 10.92 2.08
N PRO A 44 9.00 11.33 3.34
CA PRO A 44 10.29 11.75 3.90
C PRO A 44 11.25 10.57 4.20
N LEU A 45 10.90 9.35 3.79
CA LEU A 45 11.74 8.16 3.99
C LEU A 45 12.72 7.93 2.83
N PRO A 46 13.88 7.31 3.09
CA PRO A 46 14.84 6.96 2.04
C PRO A 46 14.23 6.04 0.97
N LYS A 47 14.61 6.23 -0.30
CA LYS A 47 14.06 5.47 -1.45
C LYS A 47 14.23 3.96 -1.34
N TRP A 48 15.32 3.50 -0.70
CA TRP A 48 15.58 2.07 -0.51
C TRP A 48 14.54 1.39 0.41
N GLY A 49 13.78 2.15 1.21
CA GLY A 49 12.74 1.61 2.09
C GLY A 49 11.41 1.28 1.40
N GLY A 50 11.40 1.07 0.08
CA GLY A 50 10.25 0.55 -0.68
C GLY A 50 8.90 1.25 -0.44
N VAL A 51 7.83 0.48 -0.31
CA VAL A 51 6.50 0.99 0.07
C VAL A 51 6.33 0.73 1.56
N PRO A 52 6.21 1.77 2.41
CA PRO A 52 6.03 1.53 3.84
C PRO A 52 4.76 0.72 4.09
N ARG A 53 4.86 -0.27 4.98
CA ARG A 53 3.70 -1.02 5.46
C ARG A 53 2.64 -0.05 6.02
N GLY A 54 1.39 -0.23 5.62
CA GLY A 54 0.26 0.60 6.09
C GLY A 54 0.05 1.87 5.28
N SER A 55 0.93 2.20 4.33
CA SER A 55 0.78 3.38 3.48
C SER A 55 -0.45 3.32 2.57
N GLU A 56 -1.00 2.13 2.31
CA GLU A 56 -2.26 1.95 1.61
C GLU A 56 -3.45 2.51 2.38
N LEU A 57 -3.39 2.51 3.72
CA LEU A 57 -4.46 3.00 4.58
C LEU A 57 -4.68 4.50 4.39
N ASP A 58 -3.61 5.25 4.13
CA ASP A 58 -3.71 6.69 3.87
C ASP A 58 -4.60 6.97 2.64
N PHE A 59 -4.52 6.11 1.62
CA PHE A 59 -5.35 6.21 0.41
C PHE A 59 -6.77 5.72 0.65
N ILE A 60 -6.96 4.62 1.39
CA ILE A 60 -8.27 4.03 1.69
C ILE A 60 -9.11 4.96 2.57
N PHE A 61 -8.50 5.63 3.55
CA PHE A 61 -9.18 6.54 4.46
C PHE A 61 -9.20 8.00 3.97
N GLY A 62 -8.62 8.30 2.82
CA GLY A 62 -8.72 9.61 2.19
C GLY A 62 -7.86 10.69 2.84
N GLN A 63 -6.69 10.35 3.41
CA GLN A 63 -5.73 11.34 3.90
C GLN A 63 -5.30 12.38 2.83
N PRO A 64 -5.25 12.07 1.52
CA PRO A 64 -5.02 13.10 0.49
C PRO A 64 -6.06 14.23 0.44
N PHE A 65 -7.19 14.07 1.12
CA PHE A 65 -8.26 15.07 1.27
C PHE A 65 -8.33 15.68 2.67
N ASN A 66 -7.37 15.37 3.55
CA ASN A 66 -7.27 15.89 4.91
C ASN A 66 -6.21 17.01 4.98
N PRO A 67 -6.61 18.30 5.02
CA PRO A 67 -5.65 19.41 5.03
C PRO A 67 -4.79 19.45 6.28
N ALA A 68 -5.29 18.97 7.42
CA ALA A 68 -4.51 18.91 8.65
C ALA A 68 -3.40 17.86 8.51
N PHE A 69 -3.71 16.70 7.92
CA PHE A 69 -2.71 15.67 7.67
C PHE A 69 -1.61 16.16 6.72
N GLU A 70 -1.98 16.75 5.56
CA GLU A 70 -1.00 17.28 4.59
C GLU A 70 -0.10 18.37 5.21
N LYS A 71 -0.61 19.11 6.20
CA LYS A 71 0.14 20.14 6.92
C LYS A 71 1.19 19.56 7.89
N TYR A 72 0.88 18.47 8.57
CA TYR A 72 1.70 17.95 9.67
C TYR A 72 2.59 16.75 9.29
N PHE A 73 2.29 16.05 8.20
CA PHE A 73 3.00 14.83 7.82
C PHE A 73 3.69 14.95 6.46
N TYR A 74 2.96 14.76 5.37
CA TYR A 74 3.48 14.83 4.00
C TYR A 74 2.34 15.13 3.02
N SER A 75 2.68 15.68 1.86
CA SER A 75 1.71 16.12 0.85
C SER A 75 1.48 15.08 -0.24
N PHE A 76 0.31 15.13 -0.87
CA PHE A 76 -0.05 14.22 -1.95
C PHE A 76 -0.13 14.95 -3.29
N THR A 77 0.31 14.28 -4.34
CA THR A 77 0.18 14.74 -5.72
C THR A 77 -1.26 14.61 -6.23
N LYS A 78 -1.56 15.27 -7.35
CA LYS A 78 -2.88 15.15 -8.00
C LYS A 78 -3.18 13.70 -8.39
N GLU A 79 -2.17 12.97 -8.87
CA GLU A 79 -2.31 11.55 -9.22
C GLU A 79 -2.61 10.70 -7.98
N GLU A 80 -1.98 11.00 -6.85
CA GLU A 80 -2.23 10.30 -5.58
C GLU A 80 -3.62 10.59 -5.00
N LYS A 81 -4.13 11.82 -5.20
CA LYS A 81 -5.53 12.13 -4.88
C LYS A 81 -6.50 11.32 -5.73
N GLU A 82 -6.20 11.12 -7.02
CA GLU A 82 -7.03 10.29 -7.88
C GLU A 82 -6.95 8.79 -7.50
N LEU A 83 -5.74 8.29 -7.21
CA LEU A 83 -5.54 6.93 -6.68
C LEU A 83 -6.36 6.71 -5.40
N SER A 84 -6.39 7.69 -4.48
CA SER A 84 -7.20 7.58 -3.26
C SER A 84 -8.70 7.51 -3.55
N LYS A 85 -9.23 8.27 -4.52
CA LYS A 85 -10.64 8.11 -4.92
C LYS A 85 -10.94 6.72 -5.46
N GLN A 86 -10.02 6.15 -6.25
CA GLN A 86 -10.16 4.81 -6.80
C GLN A 86 -10.17 3.76 -5.68
N MET A 87 -9.22 3.85 -4.74
CA MET A 87 -9.13 2.97 -3.57
C MET A 87 -10.38 3.07 -2.70
N MET A 88 -10.82 4.29 -2.34
CA MET A 88 -12.04 4.50 -1.58
C MET A 88 -13.27 3.92 -2.30
N SER A 89 -13.35 4.07 -3.63
CA SER A 89 -14.46 3.51 -4.42
C SER A 89 -14.44 1.99 -4.44
N LEU A 90 -13.26 1.38 -4.61
CA LEU A 90 -13.05 -0.06 -4.54
C LEU A 90 -13.52 -0.61 -3.18
N TRP A 91 -13.03 -0.05 -2.09
CA TRP A 91 -13.38 -0.48 -0.73
C TRP A 91 -14.85 -0.24 -0.39
N ARG A 92 -15.42 0.90 -0.79
CA ARG A 92 -16.86 1.17 -0.63
C ARG A 92 -17.70 0.16 -1.41
N ASN A 93 -17.35 -0.10 -2.67
CA ASN A 93 -18.10 -1.04 -3.50
C ASN A 93 -18.02 -2.44 -2.91
N PHE A 94 -16.84 -2.91 -2.56
CA PHE A 94 -16.65 -4.21 -1.90
C PHE A 94 -17.51 -4.33 -0.62
N ALA A 95 -17.52 -3.29 0.22
CA ALA A 95 -18.36 -3.28 1.42
C ALA A 95 -19.87 -3.29 1.12
N TYR A 96 -20.30 -2.79 -0.04
CA TYR A 96 -21.71 -2.68 -0.42
C TYR A 96 -22.22 -3.88 -1.22
N THR A 97 -21.41 -4.42 -2.14
CA THR A 97 -21.83 -5.44 -3.11
C THR A 97 -21.12 -6.78 -2.95
N GLY A 98 -20.03 -6.85 -2.19
CA GLY A 98 -18.99 -7.86 -2.41
C GLY A 98 -18.30 -7.62 -3.74
#